data_AF-A0A8S8YA88-F1
#
_entry.id   AF-A0A8S8YA88-F1
#
_cell.length_a   1.000
_cell.length_b   1.000
_cell.length_c   1.000
_cell.angle_alpha   90.00
_cell.angle_beta   90.00
_cell.angle_gamma   90.00
#
_symmetry.space_group_name_H-M   'P 1'
#
loop_
_entity.id
_entity.type
_entity.pdbx_description
1 polymer ?
#
loop_
_entity_poly.entity_id
_entity_poly.type
_entity_poly.pdbx_seq_one_letter_code
_entity_poly.pdbx_strand_id
1 'polypeptide(L)'
;MTEESQKRIDMHVDPKEDKRLLDLDIIELVSSSSADTVPALMARLGIVRAALIGHGGALVLHSHSINKDQEGAESLSLVIDLDGACVSCGAAPGTLKGIQDDLLADPKISRVRFNKGMLDWFTEIQREFVLEHGGVTFA
;
A
#
# COMPACT_ATOMS: atom_id res chain seq x y z
N MET A 1 -3.90 -12.99 -9.92
CA MET A 1 -5.13 -12.43 -9.31
C MET A 1 -6.28 -13.41 -9.56
N THR A 2 -7.15 -13.66 -8.58
CA THR A 2 -8.31 -14.57 -8.70
C THR A 2 -9.52 -13.83 -9.27
N GLU A 3 -10.31 -14.48 -10.14
CA GLU A 3 -11.51 -13.88 -10.76
C GLU A 3 -12.51 -13.32 -9.75
N GLU A 4 -12.65 -13.96 -8.58
CA GLU A 4 -13.56 -13.49 -7.53
C GLU A 4 -13.08 -12.19 -6.87
N SER A 5 -11.77 -12.02 -6.70
CA SER A 5 -11.20 -10.80 -6.14
C SER A 5 -11.33 -9.63 -7.11
N GLN A 6 -11.16 -9.89 -8.41
CA GLN A 6 -11.39 -8.88 -9.44
C GLN A 6 -12.86 -8.44 -9.47
N LYS A 7 -13.81 -9.39 -9.44
CA LYS A 7 -15.24 -9.07 -9.35
C LYS A 7 -15.59 -8.20 -8.15
N ARG A 8 -14.99 -8.45 -6.99
CA ARG A 8 -15.20 -7.61 -5.79
C ARG A 8 -14.66 -6.20 -5.96
N ILE A 9 -13.50 -6.03 -6.60
CA ILE A 9 -12.95 -4.70 -6.90
C ILE A 9 -13.90 -3.98 -7.86
N ASP A 10 -14.29 -4.62 -8.96
CA ASP A 10 -15.16 -4.05 -9.99
C ASP A 10 -16.56 -3.68 -9.47
N MET A 11 -17.02 -4.28 -8.36
CA MET A 11 -18.27 -3.92 -7.68
C MET A 11 -18.17 -2.64 -6.86
N HIS A 12 -16.96 -2.26 -6.41
CA HIS A 12 -16.73 -1.13 -5.50
C HIS A 12 -15.91 0.00 -6.13
N VAL A 13 -15.34 -0.23 -7.32
CA VAL A 13 -14.42 0.67 -8.00
C VAL A 13 -14.92 0.89 -9.43
N ASP A 14 -15.03 2.15 -9.85
CA ASP A 14 -15.29 2.48 -11.25
C ASP A 14 -14.03 2.16 -12.09
N PRO A 15 -14.09 1.23 -13.06
CA PRO A 15 -12.93 0.88 -13.89
C PRO A 15 -12.34 2.07 -14.66
N LYS A 16 -13.15 3.08 -14.99
CA LYS A 16 -12.66 4.30 -15.66
C LYS A 16 -11.83 5.14 -14.72
N GLU A 17 -12.28 5.26 -13.47
CA GLU A 17 -11.55 5.98 -12.44
C GLU A 17 -10.27 5.25 -12.06
N ASP A 18 -10.31 3.92 -11.98
CA ASP A 18 -9.13 3.12 -11.68
C ASP A 18 -8.05 3.27 -12.75
N LYS A 19 -8.46 3.22 -14.03
CA LYS A 19 -7.55 3.49 -15.13
C LYS A 19 -6.98 4.91 -15.06
N ARG A 20 -7.82 5.92 -14.80
CA ARG A 20 -7.35 7.30 -14.62
C ARG A 20 -6.27 7.37 -13.54
N LEU A 21 -6.50 6.75 -12.38
CA LEU A 21 -5.58 6.75 -11.24
C LEU A 21 -4.27 6.01 -11.50
N LEU A 22 -4.31 4.93 -12.28
CA LEU A 22 -3.12 4.18 -12.70
C LEU A 22 -2.29 4.93 -13.74
N ASP A 23 -2.92 5.74 -14.60
CA ASP A 23 -2.26 6.55 -15.62
C ASP A 23 -1.57 7.81 -15.04
N LEU A 24 -1.87 8.20 -13.79
CA LEU A 24 -1.24 9.34 -13.12
C LEU A 24 0.22 9.06 -12.71
N ASP A 25 1.05 10.09 -12.75
CA ASP A 25 2.42 10.00 -12.25
C ASP A 25 2.43 9.98 -10.71
N ILE A 26 2.74 8.81 -10.14
CA ILE A 26 2.75 8.63 -8.69
C ILE A 26 3.79 9.53 -7.98
N ILE A 27 4.90 9.86 -8.65
CA ILE A 27 5.93 10.74 -8.08
C ILE A 27 5.37 12.14 -7.95
N GLU A 28 4.68 12.63 -8.98
CA GLU A 28 4.05 13.95 -8.98
C GLU A 28 2.90 14.03 -7.96
N LEU A 29 2.05 13.00 -7.89
CA LEU A 29 0.94 12.93 -6.93
C LEU A 29 1.44 13.05 -5.48
N VAL A 30 2.41 12.23 -5.13
CA VAL A 30 3.01 12.21 -3.79
C VAL A 30 3.71 13.53 -3.49
N SER A 31 4.48 14.07 -4.44
CA SER A 31 5.22 15.34 -4.26
C SER A 31 4.30 16.55 -4.09
N SER A 32 3.16 16.56 -4.78
CA SER A 32 2.17 17.64 -4.73
C SER A 32 1.18 17.50 -3.57
N SER A 33 1.28 16.43 -2.76
CA SER A 33 0.27 16.08 -1.76
C SER A 33 -1.15 16.06 -2.34
N SER A 34 -1.29 15.51 -3.55
CA SER A 34 -2.57 15.46 -4.25
C SER A 34 -3.57 14.59 -3.48
N ALA A 35 -4.85 14.97 -3.52
CA ALA A 35 -5.94 14.16 -2.99
C ALA A 35 -6.04 12.78 -3.66
N ASP A 36 -5.53 12.65 -4.89
CA ASP A 36 -5.48 11.39 -5.64
C ASP A 36 -4.35 10.45 -5.18
N THR A 37 -3.47 10.85 -4.25
CA THR A 37 -2.31 10.04 -3.82
C THR A 37 -2.72 8.69 -3.25
N VAL A 38 -3.58 8.69 -2.23
CA VAL A 38 -4.06 7.44 -1.60
C VAL A 38 -4.91 6.62 -2.58
N PRO A 39 -5.88 7.21 -3.32
CA PRO A 39 -6.59 6.50 -4.39
C PRO A 39 -5.67 5.83 -5.42
N ALA A 40 -4.62 6.51 -5.87
CA ALA A 40 -3.67 5.99 -6.85
C ALA A 40 -2.78 4.87 -6.28
N LEU A 41 -2.38 4.96 -5.01
CA LEU A 41 -1.70 3.85 -4.33
C LEU A 41 -2.64 2.65 -4.16
N MET A 42 -3.89 2.88 -3.78
CA MET A 42 -4.92 1.84 -3.66
C MET A 42 -5.21 1.17 -5.01
N ALA A 43 -5.20 1.92 -6.12
CA ALA A 43 -5.43 1.40 -7.47
C ALA A 43 -4.35 0.39 -7.91
N ARG A 44 -3.12 0.52 -7.39
CA ARG A 44 -2.00 -0.40 -7.65
C ARG A 44 -2.11 -1.72 -6.89
N LEU A 45 -2.99 -1.79 -5.89
CA LEU A 45 -3.18 -3.00 -5.10
C LEU A 45 -4.07 -4.00 -5.82
N GLY A 46 -3.69 -5.27 -5.77
CA GLY A 46 -4.42 -6.39 -6.33
C GLY A 46 -5.44 -6.97 -5.36
N ILE A 47 -5.29 -8.26 -5.03
CA ILE A 47 -6.25 -8.99 -4.17
C ILE A 47 -6.39 -8.32 -2.79
N VAL A 48 -5.30 -7.78 -2.25
CA VAL A 48 -5.30 -7.10 -0.94
C VAL A 48 -6.18 -5.86 -0.93
N ARG A 49 -6.35 -5.18 -2.07
CA ARG A 49 -7.28 -4.04 -2.21
C ARG A 49 -8.71 -4.43 -1.87
N ALA A 50 -9.16 -5.57 -2.38
CA ALA A 50 -10.51 -6.07 -2.13
C ALA A 50 -10.74 -6.33 -0.64
N ALA A 51 -9.70 -6.83 0.06
CA ALA A 51 -9.74 -7.06 1.50
C ALA A 51 -9.75 -5.74 2.30
N LEU A 52 -8.98 -4.73 1.86
CA LEU A 52 -8.99 -3.40 2.47
C LEU A 52 -10.36 -2.73 2.32
N ILE A 53 -10.87 -2.62 1.09
CA ILE A 53 -12.17 -1.99 0.79
C ILE A 53 -13.31 -2.74 1.49
N GLY A 54 -13.30 -4.08 1.46
CA GLY A 54 -14.34 -4.91 2.07
C GLY A 54 -14.46 -4.75 3.58
N HIS A 55 -13.39 -4.30 4.25
CA HIS A 55 -13.40 -3.98 5.68
C HIS A 55 -13.43 -2.47 5.95
N GLY A 56 -13.68 -1.63 4.94
CA GLY A 56 -13.70 -0.17 5.09
C GLY A 56 -12.34 0.42 5.49
N GLY A 57 -11.25 -0.25 5.10
CA GLY A 57 -9.89 0.22 5.31
C GLY A 57 -9.26 0.84 4.06
N ALA A 58 -8.20 1.61 4.28
CA ALA A 58 -7.42 2.25 3.23
C ALA A 58 -5.93 2.30 3.60
N LEU A 59 -5.08 2.58 2.62
CA LEU A 59 -3.71 2.98 2.89
C LEU A 59 -3.66 4.42 3.41
N VAL A 60 -2.70 4.70 4.27
CA VAL A 60 -2.30 6.06 4.65
C VAL A 60 -0.84 6.24 4.28
N LEU A 61 -0.52 7.32 3.59
CA LEU A 61 0.87 7.70 3.35
C LEU A 61 1.38 8.51 4.55
N HIS A 62 2.31 7.94 5.32
CA HIS A 62 2.87 8.61 6.50
C HIS A 62 4.05 9.52 6.12
N SER A 63 4.96 9.01 5.29
CA SER A 63 6.03 9.81 4.72
C SER A 63 6.54 9.21 3.42
N HIS A 64 7.26 10.02 2.64
CA HIS A 64 7.90 9.58 1.42
C HIS A 64 9.26 10.26 1.27
N SER A 65 10.14 9.65 0.51
CA SER A 65 11.35 10.28 -0.01
C SER A 65 11.54 9.92 -1.47
N ILE A 66 12.12 10.85 -2.24
CA ILE A 66 12.46 10.63 -3.65
C ILE A 66 13.95 10.35 -3.71
N ASN A 67 14.31 9.20 -4.29
CA ASN A 67 15.68 8.85 -4.61
C ASN A 67 15.93 9.10 -6.08
N LYS A 68 17.15 9.52 -6.42
CA LYS A 68 17.65 9.57 -7.78
C LYS A 68 18.76 8.55 -7.93
N ASP A 69 18.68 7.75 -8.98
CA ASP A 69 19.80 6.89 -9.34
C ASP A 69 20.93 7.70 -10.02
N GLN A 70 21.98 6.99 -10.44
CA GLN A 70 23.13 7.60 -11.11
C GLN A 70 22.78 8.18 -12.50
N GLU A 71 21.67 7.75 -13.09
CA GLU A 71 21.17 8.17 -14.41
C GLU A 71 20.14 9.32 -14.27
N GLY A 72 19.80 9.70 -13.04
CA GLY A 72 18.85 10.76 -12.72
C GLY A 72 17.39 10.31 -12.69
N ALA A 73 17.11 9.01 -12.81
CA ALA A 73 15.75 8.50 -12.72
C ALA A 73 15.24 8.56 -11.28
N GLU A 74 14.04 9.11 -11.11
CA GLU A 74 13.41 9.28 -9.80
C GLU A 74 12.63 8.02 -9.40
N SER A 75 12.72 7.67 -8.12
CA SER A 75 11.93 6.60 -7.52
C SER A 75 11.52 6.93 -6.09
N LEU A 76 10.36 6.43 -5.67
CA LEU A 76 9.79 6.66 -4.36
C LEU A 76 10.29 5.62 -3.36
N SER A 77 10.57 6.07 -2.15
CA SER A 77 10.57 5.26 -0.95
C SER A 77 9.40 5.72 -0.09
N LEU A 78 8.50 4.80 0.22
CA LEU A 78 7.24 5.08 0.92
C LEU A 78 7.28 4.51 2.34
N VAL A 79 6.77 5.27 3.30
CA VAL A 79 6.35 4.78 4.61
C VAL A 79 4.83 4.88 4.67
N ILE A 80 4.17 3.73 4.72
CA ILE A 80 2.71 3.63 4.70
C ILE A 80 2.17 3.07 6.02
N ASP A 81 0.92 3.37 6.26
CA ASP A 81 0.12 2.86 7.36
C ASP A 81 -1.22 2.35 6.81
N LEU A 82 -2.03 1.72 7.66
CA LEU A 82 -3.37 1.26 7.36
C LEU A 82 -4.38 2.01 8.24
N ASP A 83 -5.45 2.52 7.62
CA ASP A 83 -6.58 3.11 8.33
C ASP A 83 -7.83 2.23 8.20
N GLY A 84 -8.80 2.42 9.10
CA GLY A 84 -10.07 1.70 9.17
C GLY A 84 -9.99 0.34 9.85
N ALA A 85 -10.97 -0.55 9.59
CA ALA A 85 -11.14 -1.79 10.35
C ALA A 85 -10.04 -2.85 10.13
N CYS A 86 -9.09 -2.60 9.22
CA CYS A 86 -7.93 -3.47 9.00
C CYS A 86 -6.92 -3.41 10.17
N VAL A 87 -6.95 -2.33 10.95
CA VAL A 87 -6.16 -2.20 12.19
C VAL A 87 -6.67 -3.16 13.27
N SER A 88 -7.99 -3.33 13.35
CA SER A 88 -8.67 -4.11 14.40
C SER A 88 -8.53 -5.63 14.22
N CYS A 89 -8.27 -6.11 12.99
CA CYS A 89 -8.09 -7.52 12.68
C CYS A 89 -6.63 -7.99 12.79
N GLY A 90 -5.70 -7.08 13.14
CA GLY A 90 -4.27 -7.37 13.18
C GLY A 90 -3.78 -7.79 11.81
N ALA A 91 -3.54 -6.82 10.92
CA ALA A 91 -3.13 -7.05 9.53
C ALA A 91 -2.19 -8.26 9.41
N ALA A 92 -2.72 -9.35 8.86
CA ALA A 92 -1.96 -10.60 8.76
C ALA A 92 -0.65 -10.31 8.01
N PRO A 93 0.48 -10.93 8.38
CA PRO A 93 1.76 -10.68 7.73
C PRO A 93 1.70 -10.83 6.21
N GLY A 94 0.89 -11.78 5.71
CA GLY A 94 0.62 -11.95 4.29
C GLY A 94 -0.06 -10.75 3.62
N THR A 95 -0.94 -10.03 4.32
CA THR A 95 -1.57 -8.80 3.82
C THR A 95 -0.55 -7.67 3.68
N LEU A 96 0.29 -7.46 4.70
CA LEU A 96 1.37 -6.45 4.63
C LEU A 96 2.34 -6.76 3.50
N LYS A 97 2.73 -8.04 3.36
CA LYS A 97 3.60 -8.48 2.26
C LYS A 97 2.95 -8.29 0.90
N GLY A 98 1.67 -8.62 0.76
CA GLY A 98 0.92 -8.41 -0.48
C GLY A 98 0.82 -6.93 -0.87
N ILE A 99 0.57 -6.04 0.10
CA ILE A 99 0.58 -4.58 -0.13
C ILE A 99 1.97 -4.12 -0.59
N GLN A 100 3.02 -4.57 0.08
CA GLN A 100 4.40 -4.25 -0.29
C GLN A 100 4.70 -4.71 -1.73
N ASP A 101 4.35 -5.94 -2.07
CA ASP A 101 4.67 -6.53 -3.38
C ASP A 101 3.89 -5.88 -4.51
N ASP A 102 2.61 -5.59 -4.30
CA ASP A 102 1.76 -4.92 -5.29
C ASP A 102 2.26 -3.48 -5.56
N LEU A 103 2.66 -2.74 -4.52
CA LEU A 103 3.22 -1.40 -4.69
C LEU A 103 4.60 -1.42 -5.36
N LEU A 104 5.45 -2.38 -5.02
CA LEU A 104 6.77 -2.55 -5.65
C LEU A 104 6.70 -3.04 -7.10
N ALA A 105 5.53 -3.46 -7.58
CA ALA A 105 5.32 -3.77 -8.98
C ALA A 105 5.33 -2.50 -9.87
N ASP A 106 5.08 -1.31 -9.29
CA ASP A 106 5.27 -0.05 -10.00
C ASP A 106 6.77 0.31 -10.02
N PRO A 107 7.42 0.44 -11.20
CA PRO A 107 8.85 0.73 -11.29
C PRO A 107 9.25 2.07 -10.69
N LYS A 108 8.31 2.99 -10.49
CA LYS A 108 8.55 4.27 -9.81
C LYS A 108 8.59 4.13 -8.28
N ILE A 109 8.31 2.96 -7.72
CA ILE A 109 8.35 2.71 -6.28
C ILE A 109 9.50 1.73 -5.99
N SER A 110 10.60 2.26 -5.44
CA SER A 110 11.81 1.49 -5.12
C SER A 110 11.79 0.80 -3.76
N ARG A 111 10.94 1.30 -2.84
CA ARG A 111 10.90 0.81 -1.46
C ARG A 111 9.56 1.11 -0.81
N VAL A 112 9.04 0.14 -0.07
CA VAL A 112 7.87 0.30 0.80
C VAL A 112 8.24 -0.19 2.19
N ARG A 113 7.93 0.63 3.19
CA ARG A 113 8.07 0.31 4.62
C ARG A 113 6.76 0.65 5.31
N PHE A 114 6.50 0.00 6.43
CA PHE A 114 5.33 0.26 7.25
C PHE A 114 5.68 1.19 8.41
N ASN A 115 4.74 2.03 8.83
CA ASN A 115 4.92 2.89 9.99
C ASN A 115 5.20 2.03 11.23
N LYS A 116 6.29 2.30 11.95
CA LYS A 116 6.62 1.56 13.17
C LYS A 116 5.52 1.67 14.24
N GLY A 117 4.72 2.74 14.25
CA GLY A 117 3.57 2.89 15.13
C GLY A 117 2.53 1.76 14.99
N MET A 118 2.47 1.10 13.82
CA MET A 118 1.62 -0.09 13.63
C MET A 118 1.97 -1.23 14.59
N LEU A 119 3.24 -1.31 15.02
CA LEU A 119 3.68 -2.37 15.93
C LEU A 119 3.04 -2.26 17.31
N ASP A 120 2.55 -1.08 17.69
CA ASP A 120 1.87 -0.85 18.96
C ASP A 120 0.43 -1.37 18.97
N TRP A 121 -0.11 -1.74 17.81
CA TRP A 121 -1.42 -2.40 17.68
C TRP A 121 -1.36 -3.91 17.85
N PHE A 122 -0.19 -4.50 17.67
CA PHE A 122 0.02 -5.94 17.80
C PHE A 122 0.31 -6.33 19.25
N THR A 123 -0.18 -7.51 19.65
CA THR A 123 0.34 -8.17 20.85
C THR A 123 1.82 -8.52 20.67
N GLU A 124 2.53 -8.80 21.75
CA GLU A 124 3.95 -9.17 21.73
C GLU A 124 4.23 -10.33 20.76
N ILE A 125 3.43 -11.40 20.83
CA ILE A 125 3.55 -12.57 19.94
C ILE A 125 3.33 -12.19 18.47
N GLN A 126 2.31 -11.37 18.19
CA GLN A 126 2.01 -10.93 16.82
C GLN A 126 3.12 -10.03 16.27
N ARG A 127 3.67 -9.15 17.11
CA ARG A 127 4.79 -8.26 16.78
C ARG A 127 6.03 -9.07 16.43
N GLU A 128 6.42 -10.03 17.26
CA GLU A 128 7.55 -10.93 16.98
C GLU A 128 7.34 -11.68 15.66
N PHE A 129 6.15 -12.26 15.47
CA PHE A 129 5.83 -13.01 14.25
C PHE A 129 5.90 -12.13 12.99
N VAL A 130 5.38 -10.91 13.02
CA VAL A 130 5.43 -9.99 11.87
C VAL A 130 6.86 -9.54 11.58
N LEU A 131 7.68 -9.28 12.61
CA LEU A 131 9.07 -8.88 12.44
C LEU A 131 9.95 -10.01 11.89
N GLU A 132 9.70 -11.25 12.31
CA GLU A 132 10.52 -12.40 11.92
C GLU A 132 10.04 -13.06 10.61
N HIS A 133 8.74 -13.09 10.36
CA HIS A 133 8.14 -13.83 9.25
C HIS A 133 7.35 -12.97 8.26
N GLY A 134 7.12 -11.69 8.54
CA GLY A 134 6.32 -10.84 7.66
C GLY A 134 7.01 -10.46 6.35
N GLY A 135 8.34 -10.52 6.29
CA GLY A 135 9.09 -10.15 5.08
C GLY A 135 8.89 -8.68 4.67
N VAL A 136 8.53 -7.84 5.64
CA VAL A 136 8.30 -6.40 5.50
C VAL A 136 9.19 -5.65 6.48
N THR A 137 9.44 -4.38 6.21
CA THR A 137 10.26 -3.53 7.10
C THR A 137 9.46 -2.37 7.65
N PHE A 138 9.83 -1.92 8.84
CA PHE A 138 9.20 -0.79 9.53
C PHE A 138 10.14 0.41 9.58
N ALA A 139 9.59 1.63 9.56
CA ALA A 139 10.32 2.89 9.63
C ALA A 139 9.69 3.86 10.62
#